data_AF-A0A960TU50-F1
#
_entry.id   AF-A0A960TU50-F1
#
_cell.length_a   1.000
_cell.length_b   1.000
_cell.length_c   1.000
_cell.angle_alpha   90.00
_cell.angle_beta   90.00
_cell.angle_gamma   90.00
#
_symmetry.space_group_name_H-M   'P 1'
#
loop_
_entity.id
_entity.type
_entity.pdbx_description
1 polymer ?
#
loop_
_entity_poly.entity_id
_entity_poly.type
_entity_poly.pdbx_seq_one_letter_code
_entity_poly.pdbx_strand_id
1 'polypeptide(L)'
;MKRTILTALALFALASAAAAADPCAPGEYGPGGMTPCTPCDPGFISPFEGAEACEPCAVGTFQNQAGAVACMECPQGTYQNQVGSVACMDCPDGFIAPFPGAVLCEPCPPGFTSDPTHTQCVEEAVATQRMGMGMLKSGYL
;
A
#
# COMPACT_ATOMS: atom_id res chain seq x y z
N MET A 1 42.72 46.49 -43.24
CA MET A 1 42.37 45.13 -43.72
C MET A 1 43.01 44.17 -42.72
N LYS A 2 42.37 43.35 -41.88
CA LYS A 2 41.04 42.76 -41.78
C LYS A 2 40.69 42.70 -40.27
N ARG A 3 39.78 43.57 -39.80
CA ARG A 3 39.08 43.40 -38.53
C ARG A 3 37.87 42.51 -38.82
N THR A 4 38.07 41.20 -38.90
CA THR A 4 36.96 40.30 -39.27
C THR A 4 37.02 38.91 -38.62
N ILE A 5 37.90 38.68 -37.63
CA ILE A 5 38.05 37.35 -36.99
C ILE A 5 37.39 37.28 -35.60
N LEU A 6 36.66 38.32 -35.16
CA LEU A 6 36.00 38.35 -33.85
C LEU A 6 34.54 37.84 -33.85
N THR A 7 33.99 37.41 -34.99
CA THR A 7 32.60 36.92 -35.08
C THR A 7 32.47 35.41 -35.34
N ALA A 8 33.56 34.65 -35.20
CA ALA A 8 33.57 33.20 -35.49
C ALA A 8 33.27 32.30 -34.28
N LEU A 9 32.83 32.85 -33.13
CA LEU A 9 32.59 32.08 -31.90
C LEU A 9 31.13 32.11 -31.39
N ALA A 10 30.16 32.63 -32.16
CA ALA A 10 28.80 32.79 -31.64
C ALA A 10 27.68 32.50 -32.65
N LEU A 11 27.88 31.58 -33.59
CA LEU A 11 26.83 31.16 -34.52
C LEU A 11 26.73 29.63 -34.56
N PHE A 12 25.53 29.15 -34.24
CA PHE A 12 25.06 27.75 -34.23
C PHE A 12 25.33 26.92 -32.97
N ALA A 13 24.80 27.38 -31.85
CA ALA A 13 24.14 26.48 -30.91
C ALA A 13 22.64 26.84 -30.85
N LEU A 14 21.94 26.67 -31.98
CA LEU A 14 20.48 26.52 -31.95
C LEU A 14 20.18 25.04 -31.73
N ALA A 15 20.54 24.56 -30.54
CA ALA A 15 19.85 23.40 -30.01
C ALA A 15 18.42 23.89 -29.74
N SER A 16 17.51 23.63 -30.66
CA SER A 16 16.11 23.52 -30.28
C SER A 16 16.07 22.37 -29.28
N ALA A 17 16.19 22.69 -27.99
CA ALA A 17 15.63 21.83 -26.98
C ALA A 17 14.12 21.82 -27.28
N ALA A 18 13.70 20.91 -28.15
CA ALA A 18 12.38 20.35 -27.99
C ALA A 18 12.39 19.91 -26.52
N ALA A 19 11.56 20.55 -25.69
CA ALA A 19 11.32 20.03 -24.36
C ALA A 19 10.77 18.63 -24.60
N ALA A 20 11.67 17.63 -24.59
CA ALA A 20 11.28 16.25 -24.71
C ALA A 20 10.39 16.01 -23.49
N ALA A 21 9.17 15.55 -23.74
CA ALA A 21 8.31 15.16 -22.64
C ALA A 21 9.05 14.07 -21.87
N ASP A 22 9.28 14.29 -20.57
CA ASP A 22 9.96 13.31 -19.73
C ASP A 22 8.99 12.16 -19.41
N PRO A 23 9.47 10.91 -19.28
CA PRO A 23 8.63 9.83 -18.82
C PRO A 23 8.12 10.11 -17.40
N CYS A 24 6.90 9.69 -17.09
CA CYS A 24 6.37 9.81 -15.75
C CYS A 24 7.19 9.00 -14.76
N ALA A 25 7.47 9.57 -13.60
CA ALA A 25 8.19 8.87 -12.55
C ALA A 25 7.32 7.74 -11.95
N PRO A 26 7.93 6.74 -11.29
CA PRO A 26 7.18 5.81 -10.46
C PRO A 26 6.28 6.55 -9.47
N GLY A 27 5.06 6.06 -9.30
CA GLY A 27 4.01 6.70 -8.51
C GLY A 27 3.16 7.69 -9.31
N GLU A 28 3.53 7.99 -10.55
CA GLU A 28 2.78 8.88 -11.44
C GLU A 28 2.34 8.17 -12.73
N TYR A 29 1.39 8.76 -13.42
CA TYR A 29 0.93 8.34 -14.74
C TYR A 29 0.61 9.54 -15.64
N GLY A 30 0.63 9.35 -16.96
CA GLY A 30 0.31 10.42 -17.91
C GLY A 30 0.00 9.88 -19.30
N PRO A 31 -0.54 10.71 -20.22
CA PRO A 31 -0.83 10.30 -21.58
C PRO A 31 0.43 9.79 -22.30
N GLY A 32 0.43 8.53 -22.75
CA GLY A 32 1.60 7.92 -23.39
C GLY A 32 2.78 7.70 -22.44
N GLY A 33 2.57 7.77 -21.12
CA GLY A 33 3.60 7.62 -20.11
C GLY A 33 4.52 8.83 -19.98
N MET A 34 4.13 9.99 -20.51
CA MET A 34 4.99 11.18 -20.59
C MET A 34 4.32 12.38 -19.93
N THR A 35 5.12 13.40 -19.59
CA THR A 35 4.61 14.66 -19.00
C THR A 35 3.54 15.33 -19.89
N PRO A 36 2.49 15.94 -19.31
CA PRO A 36 2.27 16.15 -17.88
C PRO A 36 1.80 14.88 -17.15
N CYS A 37 2.41 14.62 -16.00
CA CYS A 37 2.11 13.45 -15.16
C CYS A 37 1.23 13.83 -13.97
N THR A 38 0.45 12.86 -13.50
CA THR A 38 -0.44 12.96 -12.34
C THR A 38 -0.08 11.85 -11.36
N PRO A 39 0.02 12.13 -10.05
CA PRO A 39 0.26 11.08 -9.06
C PRO A 39 -0.90 10.09 -9.01
N CYS A 40 -0.61 8.83 -8.72
CA CYS A 40 -1.64 7.83 -8.46
C CYS A 40 -2.47 8.23 -7.23
N ASP A 41 -3.79 8.05 -7.33
CA ASP A 41 -4.67 8.21 -6.19
C ASP A 41 -4.44 7.10 -5.14
N PRO A 42 -4.75 7.34 -3.85
CA PRO A 42 -4.78 6.28 -2.85
C PRO A 42 -5.59 5.06 -3.32
N GLY A 43 -5.09 3.88 -3.01
CA GLY A 43 -5.59 2.60 -3.50
C GLY A 43 -4.97 2.17 -4.83
N PHE A 44 -4.18 3.02 -5.48
CA PHE A 44 -3.52 2.73 -6.75
C PHE A 44 -2.01 2.99 -6.67
N ILE A 45 -1.26 2.31 -7.54
CA ILE A 45 0.18 2.37 -7.61
C ILE A 45 0.68 2.47 -9.06
N SER A 46 1.90 2.96 -9.22
CA SER A 46 2.64 2.91 -10.48
C SER A 46 4.08 2.49 -10.15
N PRO A 47 4.43 1.19 -10.28
CA PRO A 47 5.73 0.70 -9.82
C PRO A 47 6.91 1.11 -10.71
N PHE A 48 6.64 1.49 -11.96
CA PHE A 48 7.67 1.74 -12.97
C PHE A 48 7.49 3.12 -13.63
N GLU A 49 8.56 3.62 -14.24
CA GLU A 49 8.51 4.84 -15.04
C GLU A 49 7.66 4.65 -16.30
N GLY A 50 7.16 5.76 -16.85
CA GLY A 50 6.45 5.74 -18.13
C GLY A 50 5.03 5.16 -18.06
N ALA A 51 4.40 5.13 -16.88
CA ALA A 51 3.07 4.55 -16.75
C ALA A 51 1.99 5.40 -17.43
N GLU A 52 1.12 4.74 -18.19
CA GLU A 52 -0.06 5.37 -18.80
C GLU A 52 -1.28 5.39 -17.87
N ALA A 53 -1.27 4.53 -16.85
CA ALA A 53 -2.32 4.42 -15.84
C ALA A 53 -1.74 3.83 -14.55
N CYS A 54 -2.40 4.09 -13.43
CA CYS A 54 -2.09 3.45 -12.16
C CYS A 54 -2.84 2.12 -12.01
N GLU A 55 -2.19 1.14 -11.40
CA GLU A 55 -2.72 -0.17 -11.10
C GLU A 55 -3.39 -0.18 -9.72
N PRO A 56 -4.62 -0.72 -9.56
CA PRO A 56 -5.25 -0.82 -8.25
C PRO A 56 -4.52 -1.82 -7.37
N CYS A 57 -4.47 -1.56 -6.07
CA CYS A 57 -4.05 -2.55 -5.09
C CYS A 57 -4.95 -3.78 -5.15
N ALA A 58 -4.34 -4.96 -5.26
CA ALA A 58 -5.06 -6.22 -5.27
C ALA A 58 -5.72 -6.49 -3.91
N VAL A 59 -6.69 -7.42 -3.89
CA VAL A 59 -7.25 -7.91 -2.61
C VAL A 59 -6.15 -8.43 -1.69
N GLY A 60 -6.37 -8.30 -0.38
CA GLY A 60 -5.35 -8.55 0.64
C GLY A 60 -4.32 -7.42 0.78
N THR A 61 -4.36 -6.38 -0.06
CA THR A 61 -3.43 -5.24 0.01
C THR A 61 -4.17 -3.90 0.01
N PHE A 62 -3.48 -2.85 0.44
CA PHE A 62 -4.01 -1.49 0.49
C PHE A 62 -2.91 -0.45 0.23
N GLN A 63 -3.31 0.77 -0.08
CA GLN A 63 -2.40 1.92 -0.12
C GLN A 63 -3.13 3.22 0.22
N ASN A 64 -2.69 3.95 1.23
CA ASN A 64 -3.34 5.17 1.71
C ASN A 64 -2.66 6.46 1.25
N GLN A 65 -1.53 6.38 0.56
CA GLN A 65 -0.77 7.53 0.06
C GLN A 65 -0.95 7.69 -1.44
N ALA A 66 -1.12 8.95 -1.87
CA ALA A 66 -1.02 9.30 -3.28
C ALA A 66 0.44 9.18 -3.75
N GLY A 67 0.65 8.88 -5.03
CA GLY A 67 2.00 8.79 -5.59
C GLY A 67 2.77 7.52 -5.20
N ALA A 68 2.07 6.48 -4.76
CA ALA A 68 2.71 5.26 -4.27
C ALA A 68 3.19 4.34 -5.39
N VAL A 69 4.27 3.61 -5.11
CA VAL A 69 4.88 2.65 -6.05
C VAL A 69 4.57 1.19 -5.71
N ALA A 70 3.98 0.94 -4.54
CA ALA A 70 3.72 -0.39 -4.03
C ALA A 70 2.52 -0.40 -3.08
N CYS A 71 1.77 -1.51 -3.08
CA CYS A 71 0.71 -1.77 -2.12
C CYS A 71 1.28 -2.45 -0.87
N MET A 72 0.69 -2.16 0.27
CA MET A 72 1.02 -2.79 1.55
C MET A 72 0.07 -3.96 1.79
N GLU A 73 0.61 -5.09 2.23
CA GLU A 73 -0.23 -6.21 2.68
C GLU A 73 -1.05 -5.81 3.91
N CYS A 74 -2.27 -6.33 4.01
CA CYS A 74 -3.03 -6.23 5.24
C CYS A 74 -2.28 -6.92 6.38
N PRO A 75 -2.06 -6.25 7.53
CA PRO A 75 -1.43 -6.90 8.67
C PRO A 75 -2.31 -8.04 9.20
N GLN A 76 -1.69 -8.95 9.96
CA GLN A 76 -2.42 -9.99 10.69
C GLN A 76 -3.54 -9.39 11.54
N GLY A 77 -4.64 -10.10 11.69
CA GLY A 77 -5.85 -9.62 12.36
C GLY A 77 -6.77 -8.77 11.47
N THR A 78 -6.33 -8.43 10.25
CA THR A 78 -7.10 -7.62 9.31
C THR A 78 -7.20 -8.28 7.94
N TYR A 79 -8.17 -7.87 7.14
CA TYR A 79 -8.40 -8.38 5.80
C TYR A 79 -8.81 -7.29 4.81
N GLN A 80 -8.71 -7.57 3.51
CA GLN A 80 -9.28 -6.71 2.48
C GLN A 80 -9.76 -7.52 1.27
N ASN A 81 -11.05 -7.43 0.98
CA ASN A 81 -11.69 -8.20 -0.10
C ASN A 81 -12.05 -7.36 -1.34
N GLN A 82 -11.67 -6.09 -1.38
CA GLN A 82 -11.89 -5.19 -2.50
C GLN A 82 -10.55 -4.76 -3.12
N VAL A 83 -10.57 -4.58 -4.43
CA VAL A 83 -9.45 -3.97 -5.17
C VAL A 83 -9.46 -2.46 -4.97
N GLY A 84 -8.29 -1.82 -5.05
CA GLY A 84 -8.17 -0.37 -4.95
C GLY A 84 -8.41 0.18 -3.55
N SER A 85 -8.22 -0.63 -2.50
CA SER A 85 -8.51 -0.21 -1.14
C SER A 85 -7.42 0.68 -0.53
N VAL A 86 -7.85 1.59 0.34
CA VAL A 86 -6.98 2.49 1.10
C VAL A 86 -6.72 2.03 2.53
N ALA A 87 -7.37 0.95 2.96
CA ALA A 87 -7.22 0.42 4.32
C ALA A 87 -7.62 -1.07 4.39
N CYS A 88 -7.23 -1.72 5.48
CA CYS A 88 -7.70 -3.06 5.83
C CYS A 88 -8.82 -2.98 6.87
N MET A 89 -9.68 -3.98 6.87
CA MET A 89 -10.78 -4.14 7.82
C MET A 89 -10.37 -5.11 8.92
N ASP A 90 -10.70 -4.82 10.17
CA ASP A 90 -10.46 -5.75 11.28
C ASP A 90 -11.32 -7.01 11.14
N CYS A 91 -10.76 -8.16 11.51
CA CYS A 91 -11.55 -9.37 11.63
C CYS A 91 -12.55 -9.26 12.78
N PRO A 92 -13.79 -9.75 12.62
CA PRO A 92 -14.76 -9.76 13.71
C PRO A 92 -14.39 -10.79 14.78
N ASP A 93 -14.98 -10.66 15.98
CA ASP A 93 -14.85 -11.64 17.06
C ASP A 93 -15.19 -13.06 16.60
N GLY A 94 -14.36 -14.02 17.01
CA GLY A 94 -14.48 -15.42 16.62
C GLY A 94 -13.86 -15.73 15.25
N PHE A 95 -13.25 -14.75 14.58
CA PHE A 95 -12.53 -14.92 13.32
C PHE A 95 -11.09 -14.42 13.44
N ILE A 96 -10.20 -14.97 12.61
CA ILE A 96 -8.78 -14.65 12.59
C ILE A 96 -8.26 -14.40 11.17
N ALA A 97 -7.21 -13.58 11.08
CA ALA A 97 -6.35 -13.47 9.90
C ALA A 97 -4.90 -13.73 10.37
N PRO A 98 -4.46 -15.00 10.40
CA PRO A 98 -3.19 -15.38 11.02
C PRO A 98 -1.95 -14.95 10.21
N PHE A 99 -2.14 -14.61 8.93
CA PHE A 99 -1.06 -14.21 8.03
C PHE A 99 -1.35 -12.84 7.41
N PRO A 100 -0.30 -12.06 7.08
CA PRO A 100 -0.48 -10.86 6.28
C PRO A 100 -1.11 -11.17 4.91
N GLY A 101 -1.72 -10.17 4.30
CA GLY A 101 -2.30 -10.33 2.96
C GLY A 101 -3.64 -11.05 2.94
N ALA A 102 -4.30 -11.21 4.10
CA ALA A 102 -5.56 -11.93 4.17
C ALA A 102 -6.66 -11.22 3.36
N VAL A 103 -7.33 -11.99 2.51
CA VAL A 103 -8.48 -11.52 1.72
C VAL A 103 -9.78 -11.64 2.51
N LEU A 104 -9.84 -12.59 3.43
CA LEU A 104 -10.99 -12.89 4.29
C LEU A 104 -10.47 -13.38 5.65
N CYS A 105 -11.32 -13.28 6.67
CA CYS A 105 -11.03 -13.88 7.98
C CYS A 105 -11.53 -15.32 8.04
N GLU A 106 -10.79 -16.17 8.74
CA GLU A 106 -11.10 -17.58 8.96
C GLU A 106 -11.81 -17.75 10.32
N PRO A 107 -12.90 -18.53 10.40
CA PRO A 107 -13.60 -18.75 11.67
C PRO A 107 -12.78 -19.63 12.61
N CYS A 108 -12.86 -19.36 13.92
CA CYS A 108 -12.29 -20.24 14.91
C CYS A 108 -13.07 -21.57 15.02
N PRO A 109 -12.39 -22.69 15.30
CA PRO A 109 -13.05 -23.97 15.55
C PRO A 109 -14.00 -23.91 16.76
N PRO A 110 -15.00 -24.82 16.86
CA PRO A 110 -15.88 -24.89 18.02
C PRO A 110 -15.10 -25.02 19.34
N GLY A 111 -15.49 -24.23 20.35
CA GLY A 111 -14.82 -24.17 21.66
C GLY A 111 -13.65 -23.18 21.73
N PHE A 112 -13.38 -22.45 20.64
CA PHE A 112 -12.36 -21.40 20.57
C PHE A 112 -12.98 -20.06 20.17
N THR A 113 -12.36 -18.98 20.62
CA THR A 113 -12.63 -17.60 20.22
C THR A 113 -11.35 -16.95 19.69
N SER A 114 -11.44 -15.83 18.99
CA SER A 114 -10.26 -15.08 18.57
C SER A 114 -9.61 -14.38 19.76
N ASP A 115 -8.28 -14.24 19.73
CA ASP A 115 -7.58 -13.32 20.62
C ASP A 115 -7.93 -11.84 20.29
N PRO A 116 -7.61 -10.86 21.16
CA PRO A 116 -7.97 -9.46 20.92
C PRO A 116 -7.31 -8.83 19.69
N THR A 117 -6.30 -9.49 19.13
CA THR A 117 -5.61 -9.07 17.90
C THR A 117 -6.11 -9.83 16.66
N HIS A 118 -7.08 -10.73 16.81
CA HIS A 118 -7.64 -11.57 15.74
C HIS A 118 -6.58 -12.33 14.92
N THR A 119 -5.48 -12.72 15.57
CA THR A 119 -4.38 -13.45 14.93
C THR A 119 -4.40 -14.94 15.26
N GLN A 120 -5.03 -15.32 16.37
CA GLN A 120 -5.00 -16.69 16.88
C GLN A 120 -6.33 -17.07 17.52
N CYS A 121 -6.70 -18.34 17.38
CA CYS A 121 -7.81 -18.92 18.11
C CYS A 121 -7.33 -19.39 19.48
N VAL A 122 -8.00 -18.94 20.54
CA VAL A 122 -7.72 -19.30 21.93
C VAL A 122 -8.95 -19.98 22.53
N GLU A 123 -8.74 -20.97 23.38
CA GLU A 123 -9.85 -21.65 24.07
C GLU A 123 -10.63 -20.63 24.93
N GLU A 124 -11.97 -20.73 24.93
CA GLU A 124 -12.85 -19.83 25.69
C GLU A 124 -12.49 -19.77 27.19
N ALA A 125 -11.89 -20.83 27.73
CA ALA A 125 -11.43 -20.90 29.12
C ALA A 125 -10.25 -19.95 29.45
N VAL A 126 -9.46 -19.50 28.45
CA VAL A 126 -8.28 -18.64 28.66
C VAL A 126 -8.60 -17.15 28.39
N ALA A 127 -9.61 -16.85 27.59
CA ALA A 127 -10.00 -15.47 27.24
C ALA A 127 -10.41 -14.64 28.48
N THR A 128 -11.01 -15.27 29.50
CA THR A 128 -11.39 -14.62 30.76
C THR A 128 -10.23 -14.38 31.74
N GLN A 129 -9.07 -15.01 31.53
CA GLN A 129 -7.90 -14.87 32.42
C GLN A 129 -6.98 -13.69 32.07
N ARG A 130 -7.04 -13.14 30.85
CA ARG A 130 -6.18 -12.03 30.41
C ARG A 130 -6.82 -10.65 30.48
N MET A 131 -8.16 -10.54 30.45
CA MET A 131 -8.85 -9.26 30.70
C MET A 131 -9.22 -9.06 32.19
N GLY A 132 -8.79 -9.97 33.07
CA GLY A 132 -9.26 -10.07 34.45
C GLY A 132 -8.22 -10.46 35.50
N MET A 133 -6.97 -9.98 35.43
CA MET A 133 -6.09 -9.98 36.62
C MET A 133 -6.51 -8.92 37.66
N GLY A 134 -7.83 -8.80 37.87
CA GLY A 134 -8.48 -8.18 39.00
C GLY A 134 -9.56 -9.14 39.52
N MET A 135 -9.17 -9.97 40.50
CA MET A 135 -10.02 -10.84 41.34
C MET A 135 -10.58 -12.07 40.59
N LEU A 136 -10.17 -13.30 40.89
CA LEU A 136 -10.59 -14.03 42.08
C LEU A 136 -9.53 -15.07 42.53
N LYS A 137 -9.20 -15.01 43.82
CA LYS A 137 -8.55 -16.07 44.59
C LYS A 137 -9.48 -17.28 44.76
N SER A 138 -8.85 -18.43 45.01
CA SER A 138 -9.33 -19.61 45.77
C SER A 138 -10.06 -20.69 44.94
N GLY A 139 -9.70 -21.96 44.98
CA GLY A 139 -8.71 -22.70 45.76
C GLY A 139 -8.72 -24.17 45.31
N TYR A 140 -7.54 -24.77 45.24
CA TYR A 140 -7.35 -26.22 45.16
C TYR A 140 -6.77 -26.64 46.51
N LEU A 141 -7.43 -27.61 47.16
CA LEU A 141 -7.18 -28.21 48.48
C LEU A 141 -7.66 -27.40 49.70
#